data_AF-M6G6G9-F1
#
_entry.id   AF-M6G6G9-F1
#
_cell.length_a   1.000
_cell.length_b   1.000
_cell.length_c   1.000
_cell.angle_alpha   90.00
_cell.angle_beta   90.00
_cell.angle_gamma   90.00
#
_symmetry.space_group_name_H-M   'P 1'
#
loop_
_entity.id
_entity.type
_entity.pdbx_description
1 polymer ?
#
loop_
_entity_poly.entity_id
_entity_poly.type
_entity_poly.pdbx_seq_one_letter_code
_entity_poly.pdbx_strand_id
1 'polypeptide(L)'
;MNKVGSAICALFLTYNVSIFSQTIPGESKDSKQKLTSDRELIETGKLEFIRRKVYLGLKGIRVSLLNFGKKQDLEKLAADYGQAETLYLKAEYGNATTLFENIFKAIILLEDAIRKDYESRTIQLGQELVPMIVSIRLDEKTKIDPFFQY
;
A
#
# COMPACT_ATOMS: atom_id res chain seq x y z
N MET A 1 -30.38 27.33 7.70
CA MET A 1 -28.91 27.18 7.74
C MET A 1 -28.32 28.34 8.52
N ASN A 2 -27.72 28.05 9.67
CA ASN A 2 -27.37 29.04 10.69
C ASN A 2 -26.22 29.95 10.24
N LYS A 3 -26.44 31.27 10.32
CA LYS A 3 -25.47 32.33 9.95
C LYS A 3 -24.12 32.22 10.68
N VAL A 4 -24.09 31.54 11.83
CA VAL A 4 -22.89 31.31 12.65
C VAL A 4 -21.90 30.35 11.97
N GLY A 5 -22.39 29.37 11.19
CA GLY A 5 -21.51 28.40 10.51
C GLY A 5 -20.74 29.00 9.33
N SER A 6 -21.32 30.01 8.66
CA SER A 6 -20.69 30.70 7.53
C SER A 6 -19.53 31.62 7.97
N ALA A 7 -19.67 32.27 9.13
CA ALA A 7 -18.64 33.15 9.68
C ALA A 7 -17.38 32.40 10.11
N ILE A 8 -17.52 31.16 10.60
CA ILE A 8 -16.39 30.31 11.00
C ILE A 8 -15.59 29.86 9.76
N CYS A 9 -16.26 29.50 8.66
CA CYS A 9 -15.57 29.16 7.41
C CYS A 9 -14.82 30.36 6.80
N ALA A 10 -15.36 31.57 6.89
CA ALA A 10 -14.70 32.77 6.37
C ALA A 10 -13.43 33.13 7.15
N LEU A 11 -13.41 32.93 8.48
CA LEU A 11 -12.25 33.23 9.33
C LEU A 11 -11.09 32.23 9.14
N PHE A 12 -11.37 30.96 8.81
CA PHE A 12 -10.33 29.98 8.50
C PHE A 12 -9.65 30.23 7.14
N LEU A 13 -10.35 30.83 6.18
CA LEU A 13 -9.79 31.12 4.85
C LEU A 13 -8.88 32.37 4.85
N THR A 14 -9.17 33.37 5.68
CA THR A 14 -8.36 34.61 5.71
C THR A 14 -7.06 34.47 6.51
N TYR A 15 -7.00 33.56 7.49
CA TYR A 15 -5.78 33.36 8.28
C TYR A 15 -4.64 32.70 7.47
N ASN A 16 -4.98 31.85 6.49
CA ASN A 16 -3.98 31.15 5.66
C ASN A 16 -3.34 32.03 4.57
N VAL A 17 -3.96 33.17 4.21
CA VAL A 17 -3.42 34.07 3.18
C VAL A 17 -2.32 34.98 3.73
N SER A 18 -2.26 35.19 5.06
CA SER A 18 -1.38 36.22 5.63
C SER A 18 0.07 35.77 5.93
N ILE A 19 0.41 34.49 5.75
CA ILE A 19 1.76 33.97 6.02
C ILE A 19 2.65 33.94 4.75
N PHE A 20 2.12 34.26 3.56
CA PHE A 20 2.85 34.08 2.29
C PHE A 20 3.42 35.37 1.66
N SER A 21 3.76 36.40 2.45
CA SER A 21 4.48 37.57 1.93
C SER A 21 5.69 37.92 2.78
N GLN A 22 6.69 37.06 2.72
CA GLN A 22 8.09 37.46 2.93
C GLN A 22 8.94 36.84 1.83
N THR A 23 8.99 37.53 0.68
CA THR A 23 9.98 37.25 -0.36
C THR A 23 11.32 37.83 0.08
N ILE A 24 12.26 36.98 0.47
CA ILE A 24 13.68 37.34 0.53
C ILE A 24 14.19 37.40 -0.93
N PRO A 25 14.77 38.52 -1.38
CA PRO A 25 15.20 38.66 -2.76
C PRO A 25 16.56 37.97 -2.96
N GLY A 26 16.54 36.79 -3.59
CA GLY A 26 17.76 36.13 -4.03
C GLY A 26 17.59 34.62 -4.21
N GLU A 27 16.77 34.17 -5.15
CA GLU A 27 16.72 32.75 -5.47
C GLU A 27 16.68 32.46 -6.98
N SER A 28 17.49 31.46 -7.35
CA SER A 28 17.75 31.00 -8.71
C SER A 28 16.49 30.52 -9.43
N LYS A 29 16.51 30.54 -10.77
CA LYS A 29 15.35 30.21 -11.61
C LYS A 29 14.82 28.77 -11.42
N ASP A 30 15.63 27.84 -10.92
CA ASP A 30 15.21 26.44 -10.68
C ASP A 30 14.32 26.27 -9.44
N SER A 31 14.45 27.13 -8.42
CA SER A 31 13.63 26.99 -7.20
C SER A 31 12.18 27.37 -7.45
N LYS A 32 11.93 28.38 -8.29
CA LYS A 32 10.57 28.83 -8.62
C LYS A 32 9.73 27.77 -9.34
N GLN A 33 10.33 27.01 -10.25
CA GLN A 33 9.63 25.98 -11.03
C GLN A 33 9.24 24.76 -10.17
N LYS A 34 10.12 24.36 -9.25
CA LYS A 34 9.84 23.30 -8.27
C LYS A 34 8.71 23.70 -7.32
N LEU A 35 8.74 24.95 -6.84
CA LEU A 35 7.74 25.50 -5.92
C LEU A 35 6.35 25.62 -6.57
N THR A 36 6.27 25.91 -7.87
CA THR A 36 5.00 25.89 -8.62
C THR A 36 4.45 24.47 -8.82
N SER A 37 5.30 23.49 -9.08
CA SER A 37 4.88 22.09 -9.28
C SER A 37 4.42 21.44 -7.97
N ASP A 38 5.14 21.69 -6.87
CA ASP A 38 4.77 21.20 -5.55
C ASP A 38 3.45 21.80 -5.06
N ARG A 39 3.21 23.07 -5.38
CA ARG A 39 1.93 23.76 -5.11
C ARG A 39 0.77 23.13 -5.90
N GLU A 40 0.98 22.80 -7.17
CA GLU A 40 -0.02 22.12 -8.01
C GLU A 40 -0.38 20.73 -7.45
N LEU A 41 0.59 19.97 -6.94
CA LEU A 41 0.35 18.65 -6.32
C LEU A 41 -0.53 18.72 -5.07
N ILE A 42 -0.41 19.80 -4.30
CA ILE A 42 -1.26 20.08 -3.13
C ILE A 42 -2.65 20.56 -3.58
N GLU A 43 -2.70 21.54 -4.48
CA GLU A 43 -3.97 22.14 -4.96
C GLU A 43 -4.85 21.11 -5.69
N THR A 44 -4.24 20.16 -6.41
CA THR A 44 -4.95 19.06 -7.08
C THR A 44 -5.35 17.92 -6.14
N GLY A 45 -4.84 17.89 -4.91
CA GLY A 45 -5.05 16.80 -3.95
C GLY A 45 -4.43 15.46 -4.36
N LYS A 46 -3.64 15.43 -5.44
CA LYS A 46 -3.02 14.21 -5.98
C LYS A 46 -2.10 13.56 -4.95
N LEU A 47 -1.33 14.37 -4.23
CA LEU A 47 -0.40 13.90 -3.20
C LEU A 47 -1.12 13.21 -2.04
N GLU A 48 -2.17 13.82 -1.48
CA GLU A 48 -2.96 13.18 -0.41
C GLU A 48 -3.63 11.90 -0.89
N PHE A 49 -4.11 11.90 -2.13
CA PHE A 49 -4.72 10.72 -2.72
C PHE A 49 -3.75 9.54 -2.84
N ILE A 50 -2.53 9.76 -3.37
CA ILE A 50 -1.54 8.69 -3.49
C ILE A 50 -1.05 8.23 -2.11
N ARG A 51 -0.81 9.15 -1.19
CA ARG A 51 -0.42 8.86 0.20
C ARG A 51 -1.45 7.96 0.88
N ARG A 52 -2.74 8.30 0.78
CA ARG A 52 -3.83 7.47 1.32
C ARG A 52 -3.90 6.10 0.67
N LYS A 53 -3.74 6.01 -0.66
CA LYS A 53 -3.71 4.74 -1.39
C LYS A 53 -2.59 3.83 -0.89
N VAL A 54 -1.39 4.37 -0.74
CA VAL A 54 -0.22 3.63 -0.26
C VAL A 54 -0.46 3.11 1.16
N TYR A 55 -0.97 3.96 2.07
CA TYR A 55 -1.29 3.54 3.43
C TYR A 55 -2.28 2.37 3.47
N LEU A 56 -3.36 2.44 2.68
CA LEU A 56 -4.34 1.37 2.59
C LEU A 56 -3.75 0.10 1.97
N GLY A 57 -2.95 0.22 0.91
CA GLY A 57 -2.27 -0.91 0.27
C GLY A 57 -1.31 -1.62 1.22
N LEU A 58 -0.48 -0.88 1.96
CA LEU A 58 0.42 -1.41 3.00
C LEU A 58 -0.35 -2.17 4.07
N LYS A 59 -1.45 -1.59 4.56
CA LYS A 59 -2.31 -2.24 5.55
C LYS A 59 -2.94 -3.52 4.99
N GLY A 60 -3.37 -3.51 3.73
CA GLY A 60 -4.02 -4.63 3.06
C GLY A 60 -3.08 -5.80 2.81
N ILE A 61 -1.87 -5.53 2.31
CA ILE A 61 -0.93 -6.59 1.91
C ILE A 61 -0.17 -7.20 3.10
N ARG A 62 -0.17 -6.55 4.26
CA ARG A 62 0.61 -6.96 5.45
C ARG A 62 0.44 -8.42 5.84
N VAL A 63 -0.81 -8.86 6.03
CA VAL A 63 -1.10 -10.23 6.49
C VAL A 63 -0.67 -11.25 5.44
N SER A 64 -0.95 -10.96 4.17
CA SER A 64 -0.56 -11.80 3.05
C SER A 64 0.96 -11.97 2.96
N LEU A 65 1.74 -10.89 3.08
CA LEU A 65 3.20 -10.99 3.09
C LEU A 65 3.71 -11.87 4.24
N LEU A 66 3.14 -11.73 5.44
CA LEU A 66 3.53 -12.55 6.59
C LEU A 66 3.19 -14.03 6.38
N ASN A 67 2.00 -14.34 5.87
CA ASN A 67 1.56 -15.71 5.62
C ASN A 67 2.40 -16.41 4.54
N PHE A 68 2.96 -15.65 3.60
CA PHE A 68 3.84 -16.15 2.54
C PHE A 68 5.33 -16.04 2.90
N GLY A 69 5.68 -15.72 4.15
CA GLY A 69 7.07 -15.65 4.62
C GLY A 69 7.87 -14.46 4.10
N LYS A 70 7.22 -13.47 3.49
CA LYS A 70 7.82 -12.27 2.88
C LYS A 70 8.00 -11.13 3.89
N LYS A 71 8.54 -11.45 5.08
CA LYS A 71 8.75 -10.46 6.16
C LYS A 71 9.70 -9.33 5.74
N GLN A 72 10.75 -9.66 4.97
CA GLN A 72 11.73 -8.68 4.49
C GLN A 72 11.11 -7.68 3.52
N ASP A 73 10.22 -8.12 2.62
CA ASP A 73 9.49 -7.24 1.71
C ASP A 73 8.58 -6.27 2.49
N LEU A 74 7.91 -6.76 3.53
CA LEU A 74 7.09 -5.92 4.41
C LEU A 74 7.91 -4.88 5.17
N GLU A 75 9.06 -5.27 5.72
CA GLU A 75 9.97 -4.38 6.43
C GLU A 75 10.52 -3.29 5.49
N LYS A 76 10.89 -3.67 4.26
CA LYS A 76 11.32 -2.73 3.23
C LYS A 76 10.21 -1.73 2.87
N LEU A 77 9.00 -2.20 2.59
CA LEU A 77 7.87 -1.30 2.27
C LEU A 77 7.56 -0.33 3.43
N ALA A 78 7.65 -0.79 4.68
CA ALA A 78 7.45 0.05 5.85
C ALA A 78 8.54 1.12 5.99
N ALA A 79 9.81 0.77 5.73
CA ALA A 79 10.91 1.71 5.73
C ALA A 79 10.78 2.76 4.61
N ASP A 80 10.49 2.31 3.39
CA ASP A 80 10.27 3.19 2.22
C ASP A 80 9.10 4.17 2.49
N TYR A 81 8.01 3.68 3.12
CA TYR A 81 6.88 4.51 3.52
C TYR A 81 7.25 5.52 4.60
N GLY A 82 8.01 5.13 5.61
CA GLY A 82 8.52 6.06 6.65
C GLY A 82 9.39 7.17 6.05
N GLN A 83 10.20 6.84 5.04
CA GLN A 83 10.98 7.83 4.30
C GLN A 83 10.08 8.78 3.49
N ALA A 84 9.04 8.26 2.83
CA ALA A 84 8.08 9.08 2.08
C ALA A 84 7.32 10.05 2.97
N GLU A 85 6.85 9.59 4.15
CA GLU A 85 6.23 10.45 5.15
C GLU A 85 7.20 11.52 5.68
N THR A 86 8.48 11.18 5.86
CA THR A 86 9.50 12.16 6.28
C THR A 86 9.68 13.27 5.24
N LEU A 87 9.76 12.92 3.95
CA LEU A 87 9.85 13.90 2.85
C LEU A 87 8.60 14.76 2.77
N TYR A 88 7.43 14.16 2.94
CA TYR A 88 6.15 14.86 2.98
C TYR A 88 6.12 15.90 4.11
N LEU A 89 6.55 15.53 5.33
CA LEU A 89 6.61 16.45 6.48
C LEU A 89 7.64 17.57 6.31
N LYS A 90 8.69 17.34 5.52
CA LYS A 90 9.70 18.35 5.16
C LYS A 90 9.27 19.27 4.00
N ALA A 91 8.03 19.14 3.52
CA ALA A 91 7.52 19.83 2.34
C ALA A 91 8.30 19.53 1.04
N GLU A 92 8.99 18.40 0.97
CA GLU A 92 9.61 17.91 -0.27
C GLU A 92 8.60 17.12 -1.11
N TYR A 93 7.53 17.79 -1.53
CA TYR A 93 6.31 17.14 -2.04
C TYR A 93 6.51 16.37 -3.34
N GLY A 94 7.32 16.88 -4.29
CA GLY A 94 7.68 16.14 -5.49
C GLY A 94 8.40 14.83 -5.17
N ASN A 95 9.40 14.88 -4.28
CA ASN A 95 10.16 13.69 -3.85
C ASN A 95 9.25 12.69 -3.11
N ALA A 96 8.40 13.19 -2.21
CA ALA A 96 7.44 12.37 -1.48
C ALA A 96 6.44 11.69 -2.44
N THR A 97 5.91 12.42 -3.42
CA THR A 97 4.97 11.91 -4.42
C THR A 97 5.59 10.75 -5.20
N THR A 98 6.80 10.94 -5.72
CA THR A 98 7.51 9.89 -6.46
C THR A 98 7.73 8.65 -5.60
N LEU A 99 8.11 8.83 -4.33
CA LEU A 99 8.34 7.70 -3.44
C LEU A 99 7.04 6.96 -3.11
N PHE A 100 5.95 7.66 -2.83
CA PHE A 100 4.62 7.05 -2.67
C PHE A 100 4.17 6.29 -3.91
N GLU A 101 4.33 6.86 -5.11
CA GLU A 101 3.99 6.17 -6.37
C GLU A 101 4.82 4.89 -6.57
N ASN A 102 6.11 4.91 -6.20
CA ASN A 102 6.98 3.73 -6.29
C ASN A 102 6.58 2.64 -5.29
N ILE A 103 6.24 3.02 -4.04
CA ILE A 103 5.73 2.07 -3.04
C ILE A 103 4.42 1.44 -3.54
N PHE A 104 3.52 2.24 -4.10
CA PHE A 104 2.25 1.73 -4.64
C PHE A 104 2.47 0.70 -5.76
N LYS A 105 3.38 0.98 -6.69
CA LYS A 105 3.76 0.02 -7.75
C LYS A 105 4.33 -1.27 -7.17
N ALA A 106 5.20 -1.17 -6.15
CA ALA A 106 5.77 -2.35 -5.49
C ALA A 106 4.70 -3.20 -4.80
N ILE A 107 3.73 -2.58 -4.13
CA ILE A 107 2.58 -3.26 -3.52
C ILE A 107 1.81 -4.06 -4.58
N ILE A 108 1.47 -3.45 -5.71
CA ILE A 108 0.73 -4.13 -6.80
C ILE A 108 1.50 -5.36 -7.31
N LEU A 109 2.81 -5.24 -7.51
CA LEU A 109 3.64 -6.35 -7.95
C LEU A 109 3.68 -7.50 -6.93
N LEU A 110 3.74 -7.16 -5.64
CA LEU A 110 3.71 -8.15 -4.57
C LEU A 110 2.34 -8.83 -4.44
N GLU A 111 1.24 -8.07 -4.58
CA GLU A 111 -0.11 -8.63 -4.59
C GLU A 111 -0.28 -9.65 -5.73
N ASP A 112 0.21 -9.31 -6.92
CA ASP A 112 0.18 -10.20 -8.09
C ASP A 112 1.00 -11.48 -7.86
N ALA A 113 2.19 -11.35 -7.28
CA ALA A 113 3.05 -12.47 -6.94
C ALA A 113 2.40 -13.39 -5.90
N ILE A 114 1.86 -12.82 -4.81
CA ILE A 114 1.16 -13.59 -3.76
C ILE A 114 -0.03 -14.34 -4.34
N ARG A 115 -0.81 -13.71 -5.21
CA ARG A 115 -1.95 -14.34 -5.86
C ARG A 115 -1.52 -15.56 -6.68
N LYS A 116 -0.45 -15.45 -7.47
CA LYS A 116 0.13 -16.57 -8.23
C LYS A 116 0.64 -17.68 -7.31
N ASP A 117 1.32 -17.31 -6.22
CA ASP A 117 1.81 -18.29 -5.23
C ASP A 117 0.64 -19.03 -4.57
N TYR A 118 -0.47 -18.34 -4.26
CA TYR A 118 -1.68 -18.94 -3.71
C TYR A 118 -2.33 -19.92 -4.69
N GLU A 119 -2.49 -19.52 -5.95
CA GLU A 119 -3.01 -20.37 -7.02
C GLU A 119 -2.15 -21.64 -7.18
N SER A 120 -0.82 -21.49 -7.20
CA SER A 120 0.13 -22.60 -7.31
C SER A 120 0.05 -23.56 -6.12
N ARG A 121 0.06 -23.04 -4.88
CA ARG A 121 -0.06 -23.86 -3.66
C ARG A 121 -1.39 -24.62 -3.61
N THR A 122 -2.48 -24.00 -4.07
CA THR A 122 -3.80 -24.65 -4.12
C THR A 122 -3.78 -25.86 -5.06
N ILE A 123 -3.17 -25.71 -6.24
CA ILE A 123 -3.03 -26.81 -7.21
C ILE A 123 -2.14 -27.93 -6.63
N GLN A 124 -0.99 -27.58 -6.05
CA GLN A 124 -0.07 -28.54 -5.44
C GLN A 124 -0.74 -29.35 -4.33
N LEU A 125 -1.42 -28.67 -3.39
CA LEU A 125 -2.18 -29.34 -2.32
C LEU A 125 -3.25 -30.26 -2.89
N GLY A 126 -3.96 -29.84 -3.94
CA GLY A 126 -4.91 -30.71 -4.63
C GLY A 126 -4.27 -32.00 -5.16
N GLN A 127 -3.10 -31.89 -5.78
CA GLN A 127 -2.34 -33.03 -6.31
C GLN A 127 -1.80 -33.94 -5.20
N GLU A 128 -1.35 -33.38 -4.08
CA GLU A 128 -0.84 -34.13 -2.92
C GLU A 128 -1.94 -34.88 -2.17
N LEU A 129 -3.14 -34.30 -2.05
CA LEU A 129 -4.25 -34.90 -1.32
C LEU A 129 -4.89 -36.09 -2.07
N VAL A 130 -4.90 -36.07 -3.40
CA VAL A 130 -5.50 -37.15 -4.22
C VAL A 130 -4.98 -38.55 -3.86
N PRO A 131 -3.67 -38.84 -3.89
CA PRO A 131 -3.16 -40.17 -3.55
C PRO A 131 -3.44 -40.55 -2.10
N MET A 132 -3.39 -39.60 -1.17
CA MET A 132 -3.70 -39.83 0.25
C MET A 132 -5.18 -40.20 0.46
N ILE A 133 -6.10 -39.55 -0.26
CA ILE A 133 -7.53 -39.90 -0.24
C ILE A 133 -7.75 -41.31 -0.81
N VAL A 134 -7.05 -41.66 -1.89
CA VAL A 134 -7.13 -43.00 -2.49
C VAL A 134 -6.63 -44.07 -1.52
N SER A 135 -5.48 -43.85 -0.87
CA SER A 135 -4.93 -44.82 0.09
C SER A 135 -5.87 -45.04 1.28
N ILE A 136 -6.44 -43.97 1.84
CA ILE A 136 -7.42 -44.06 2.93
C ILE A 136 -8.64 -44.91 2.52
N ARG A 137 -9.19 -44.67 1.32
CA ARG A 137 -10.33 -45.43 0.81
C ARG A 137 -10.00 -46.91 0.58
N LEU A 138 -8.79 -47.22 0.12
CA LEU A 138 -8.35 -48.60 -0.05
C LEU A 138 -8.21 -49.30 1.30
N ASP A 139 -7.56 -48.66 2.27
CA ASP A 139 -7.38 -49.17 3.63
C ASP A 139 -8.72 -49.47 4.31
N GLU A 140 -9.70 -48.56 4.19
CA GLU A 140 -11.06 -48.76 4.71
C GLU A 140 -11.76 -49.96 4.07
N LYS A 141 -11.65 -50.13 2.75
CA LYS A 141 -12.24 -51.30 2.06
C LYS A 141 -11.61 -52.62 2.52
N THR A 142 -10.30 -52.68 2.68
CA THR A 142 -9.61 -53.89 3.19
C THR A 142 -9.97 -54.23 4.63
N LYS A 143 -10.33 -53.24 5.47
CA LYS A 143 -10.76 -53.50 6.86
C LYS A 143 -12.20 -54.03 6.96
N ILE A 144 -13.05 -53.69 5.99
CA ILE A 144 -14.47 -54.09 5.99
C ILE A 144 -14.65 -55.49 5.39
N ASP A 145 -13.71 -55.96 4.55
CA ASP A 145 -13.80 -57.25 3.86
C ASP A 145 -12.64 -58.19 4.25
N PRO A 146 -12.70 -58.86 5.42
CA PRO A 146 -11.63 -59.76 5.88
C PRO A 146 -11.54 -61.08 5.09
N PHE A 147 -12.45 -61.33 4.14
CA PHE A 147 -12.51 -62.59 3.37
C PHE A 147 -11.52 -62.71 2.21
N PHE A 148 -10.66 -61.71 1.99
CA PHE A 148 -9.59 -61.72 0.98
C PHE A 148 -8.19 -61.93 1.55
N GLN A 149 -8.06 -62.56 2.72
CA GLN A 149 -6.78 -63.10 3.20
C GLN A 149 -6.79 -64.63 3.10
N TYR A 150 -6.38 -65.13 1.93
CA TYR A 150 -5.89 -66.50 1.76
C TYR A 150 -4.38 -66.47 1.61
#